data_AF-A0A2D0HJC5-F1
#
_entry.id   AF-A0A2D0HJC5-F1
#
_cell.length_a   1.000
_cell.length_b   1.000
_cell.length_c   1.000
_cell.angle_alpha   90.00
_cell.angle_beta   90.00
_cell.angle_gamma   90.00
#
_symmetry.space_group_name_H-M   'P 1'
#
loop_
_entity.id
_entity.type
_entity.pdbx_description
1 polymer ?
#
loop_
_entity_poly.entity_id
_entity_poly.type
_entity_poly.pdbx_seq_one_letter_code
_entity_poly.pdbx_strand_id
1 'polypeptide(L)'
;MKNIFAKITAIAATSVAIAAGANNPAQAIELNFNWQGDAGYSATGSFSYDETTAPTIISELGSGATNFLQSLNVSFLDPSKNLLGTYNTVSGGVSESNFFAFNFNTSTQTLFGPFDVAGGTGVIGEYFFQGTVGDSLFLRQDVDQQGTSTTLDKNSGSIQVSKVPEPASILGLLAFAGLGVASTFKKKQASY
;
A
#
# COMPACT_ATOMS: atom_id res chain seq x y z
N MET A 1 -61.69 36.65 34.85
CA MET A 1 -60.58 35.69 35.05
C MET A 1 -59.57 35.91 33.93
N LYS A 2 -58.30 36.18 34.29
CA LYS A 2 -57.19 36.50 33.38
C LYS A 2 -56.63 35.19 32.79
N ASN A 3 -56.59 35.06 31.47
CA ASN A 3 -55.84 33.99 30.82
C ASN A 3 -54.72 34.62 29.99
N ILE A 4 -53.50 34.50 30.53
CA ILE A 4 -52.23 34.88 29.94
C ILE A 4 -51.78 33.68 29.09
N PHE A 5 -51.59 33.87 27.79
CA PHE A 5 -50.89 32.89 26.95
C PHE A 5 -49.53 33.44 26.53
N ALA A 6 -48.52 32.63 26.83
CA ALA A 6 -47.10 32.97 26.82
C ALA A 6 -46.53 33.16 25.42
N LYS A 7 -45.60 34.11 25.29
CA LYS A 7 -44.77 34.30 24.09
C LYS A 7 -43.69 33.22 24.06
N ILE A 8 -43.68 32.40 23.01
CA ILE A 8 -42.59 31.44 22.75
C ILE A 8 -41.51 32.18 21.95
N THR A 9 -40.35 32.39 22.59
CA THR A 9 -39.17 32.96 21.94
C THR A 9 -38.47 31.85 21.16
N ALA A 10 -38.40 31.98 19.84
CA ALA A 10 -37.64 31.08 18.99
C ALA A 10 -36.14 31.37 19.14
N ILE A 11 -35.38 30.40 19.65
CA ILE A 11 -33.91 30.45 19.67
C ILE A 11 -33.45 29.98 18.29
N ALA A 12 -32.84 30.87 17.51
CA ALA A 12 -32.17 30.52 16.27
C ALA A 12 -30.87 29.76 16.60
N ALA A 13 -30.84 28.45 16.35
CA ALA A 13 -29.63 27.66 16.43
C ALA A 13 -28.77 27.96 15.19
N THR A 14 -27.64 28.63 15.38
CA THR A 14 -26.62 28.82 14.35
C THR A 14 -25.92 27.49 14.10
N SER A 15 -26.14 26.88 12.94
CA SER A 15 -25.39 25.72 12.50
C SER A 15 -23.98 26.14 12.08
N VAL A 16 -22.96 25.69 12.82
CA VAL A 16 -21.57 25.78 12.39
C VAL A 16 -21.37 24.77 11.27
N ALA A 17 -21.20 25.25 10.04
CA ALA A 17 -20.73 24.42 8.94
C ALA A 17 -19.27 24.05 9.22
N ILE A 18 -19.03 22.83 9.67
CA ILE A 18 -17.70 22.24 9.69
C ILE A 18 -17.33 22.07 8.23
N ALA A 19 -16.45 22.94 7.72
CA ALA A 19 -15.79 22.71 6.45
C ALA A 19 -14.98 21.42 6.62
N ALA A 20 -15.53 20.30 6.12
CA ALA A 20 -14.74 19.12 5.87
C ALA A 20 -13.70 19.55 4.83
N GLY A 21 -12.47 19.79 5.28
CA GLY A 21 -11.33 19.80 4.39
C GLY A 21 -11.43 18.53 3.56
N ALA A 22 -11.37 18.66 2.25
CA ALA A 22 -11.17 17.51 1.38
C ALA A 22 -9.83 16.91 1.80
N ASN A 23 -9.88 15.96 2.73
CA ASN A 23 -8.79 15.04 2.98
C ASN A 23 -8.72 14.25 1.68
N ASN A 24 -7.92 14.72 0.72
CA ASN A 24 -7.54 13.88 -0.40
C ASN A 24 -6.96 12.64 0.29
N PRO A 25 -7.58 11.44 0.14
CA PRO A 25 -6.95 10.25 0.69
C PRO A 25 -5.52 10.28 0.14
N ALA A 26 -4.53 10.19 1.02
CA ALA A 26 -3.14 10.14 0.59
C ALA A 26 -3.09 9.12 -0.55
N GLN A 27 -2.71 9.55 -1.75
CA GLN A 27 -2.61 8.67 -2.91
C GLN A 27 -1.34 7.84 -2.76
N ALA A 28 -1.33 7.02 -1.71
CA ALA A 28 -0.32 6.03 -1.45
C ALA A 28 -0.58 4.91 -2.45
N ILE A 29 0.35 4.71 -3.36
CA ILE A 29 0.32 3.56 -4.26
C ILE A 29 0.99 2.39 -3.57
N GLU A 30 0.37 1.22 -3.67
CA GLU A 30 0.94 -0.04 -3.19
C GLU A 30 1.36 -0.91 -4.38
N LEU A 31 2.60 -1.40 -4.33
CA LEU A 31 3.14 -2.32 -5.32
C LEU A 31 3.65 -3.58 -4.64
N ASN A 32 3.37 -4.71 -5.28
CA ASN A 32 3.97 -5.97 -4.92
C ASN A 32 5.20 -6.23 -5.78
N PHE A 33 6.15 -6.96 -5.22
CA PHE A 33 7.21 -7.59 -5.99
C PHE A 33 7.34 -9.07 -5.64
N ASN A 34 7.77 -9.85 -6.63
CA ASN A 34 7.99 -11.29 -6.50
C ASN A 34 9.40 -11.63 -6.97
N TRP A 35 10.05 -12.47 -6.19
CA TRP A 35 11.36 -13.03 -6.50
C TRP A 35 11.30 -14.56 -6.43
N GLN A 36 11.97 -15.21 -7.37
CA GLN A 36 12.11 -16.66 -7.43
C GLN A 36 13.59 -16.97 -7.59
N GLY A 37 14.12 -17.73 -6.63
CA GLY A 37 15.48 -18.23 -6.65
C GLY A 37 15.63 -19.49 -7.48
N ASP A 38 16.87 -19.78 -7.87
CA ASP A 38 17.27 -20.89 -8.71
C ASP A 38 17.05 -22.26 -8.03
N ALA A 39 17.13 -22.32 -6.69
CA ALA A 39 16.92 -23.52 -5.89
C ALA A 39 15.46 -23.70 -5.39
N GLY A 40 14.54 -22.83 -5.81
CA GLY A 40 13.11 -22.95 -5.53
C GLY A 40 12.59 -22.09 -4.39
N TYR A 41 13.48 -21.43 -3.63
CA TYR A 41 13.07 -20.42 -2.64
C TYR A 41 12.38 -19.26 -3.35
N SER A 42 11.46 -18.59 -2.65
CA SER A 42 10.74 -17.45 -3.22
C SER A 42 10.52 -16.36 -2.20
N ALA A 43 10.35 -15.13 -2.66
CA ALA A 43 9.96 -14.02 -1.80
C ALA A 43 8.84 -13.21 -2.44
N THR A 44 7.99 -12.68 -1.58
CA THR A 44 6.96 -11.71 -1.94
C THR A 44 7.14 -10.49 -1.06
N GLY A 45 7.22 -9.31 -1.65
CA GLY A 45 7.21 -8.07 -0.89
C GLY A 45 6.12 -7.12 -1.36
N SER A 46 5.74 -6.20 -0.48
CA SER A 46 4.85 -5.08 -0.77
C SER A 46 5.52 -3.81 -0.27
N PHE A 47 5.46 -2.74 -1.06
CA PHE A 47 5.92 -1.42 -0.65
C PHE A 47 4.96 -0.34 -1.12
N SER A 48 4.99 0.78 -0.41
CA SER A 48 4.18 1.95 -0.77
C SER A 48 4.96 3.25 -0.70
N TYR A 49 4.50 4.22 -1.48
CA TYR A 49 4.98 5.60 -1.48
C TYR A 49 3.84 6.53 -1.89
N ASP A 50 3.98 7.83 -1.61
CA ASP A 50 3.02 8.84 -2.06
C ASP A 50 3.29 9.22 -3.52
N GLU A 51 2.36 8.88 -4.42
CA GLU A 51 2.51 9.12 -5.86
C GLU A 51 2.57 10.62 -6.20
N THR A 52 2.05 11.49 -5.33
CA THR A 52 1.99 12.94 -5.59
C THR A 52 3.32 13.65 -5.33
N THR A 53 4.17 13.07 -4.47
CA THR A 53 5.42 13.67 -4.02
C THR A 53 6.67 12.89 -4.46
N ALA A 54 6.49 11.64 -4.91
CA ALA A 54 7.60 10.80 -5.31
C ALA A 54 8.34 11.30 -6.57
N PRO A 55 9.68 11.30 -6.57
CA PRO A 55 10.49 11.54 -7.77
C PRO A 55 10.39 10.38 -8.77
N THR A 56 10.98 10.56 -9.95
CA THR A 56 11.15 9.47 -10.93
C THR A 56 11.94 8.30 -10.35
N ILE A 57 12.96 8.59 -9.53
CA ILE A 57 13.82 7.60 -8.89
C ILE A 57 13.73 7.75 -7.38
N ILE A 58 13.17 6.74 -6.72
CA ILE A 58 13.25 6.58 -5.27
C ILE A 58 14.54 5.80 -4.97
N SER A 59 15.39 6.37 -4.13
CA SER A 59 16.63 5.75 -3.66
C SER A 59 16.72 5.97 -2.16
N GLU A 60 16.70 4.89 -1.39
CA GLU A 60 16.75 4.91 0.07
C GLU A 60 17.92 4.05 0.56
N LEU A 61 18.59 4.52 1.61
CA LEU A 61 19.77 3.87 2.19
C LEU A 61 19.79 4.02 3.71
N GLY A 62 20.23 2.96 4.39
CA GLY A 62 20.48 2.97 5.84
C GLY A 62 19.23 2.98 6.71
N SER A 63 19.46 3.10 8.01
CA SER A 63 18.41 3.14 9.02
C SER A 63 17.88 4.56 9.24
N GLY A 64 16.67 4.68 9.78
CA GLY A 64 16.02 5.95 10.08
C GLY A 64 14.94 6.33 9.07
N ALA A 65 14.58 7.61 9.05
CA ALA A 65 13.50 8.10 8.20
C ALA A 65 13.85 7.96 6.71
N THR A 66 12.94 7.37 5.94
CA THR A 66 13.00 7.33 4.47
C THR A 66 12.49 8.65 3.90
N ASN A 67 12.91 8.96 2.68
CA ASN A 67 12.51 10.20 2.02
C ASN A 67 11.14 10.09 1.35
N PHE A 68 10.85 8.94 0.74
CA PHE A 68 9.65 8.73 -0.08
C PHE A 68 8.94 7.41 0.21
N LEU A 69 9.65 6.37 0.63
CA LEU A 69 9.05 5.09 0.96
C LEU A 69 8.22 5.21 2.25
N GLN A 70 6.98 4.72 2.26
CA GLN A 70 6.12 4.73 3.45
C GLN A 70 6.08 3.38 4.16
N SER A 71 6.10 2.30 3.37
CA SER A 71 6.17 0.94 3.90
C SER A 71 6.98 0.04 2.96
N LEU A 72 7.59 -0.99 3.53
CA LEU A 72 8.17 -2.11 2.82
C LEU A 72 8.10 -3.34 3.71
N ASN A 73 7.34 -4.34 3.26
CA ASN A 73 7.27 -5.67 3.86
C ASN A 73 7.86 -6.70 2.90
N VAL A 74 8.59 -7.68 3.42
CA VAL A 74 9.11 -8.81 2.63
C VAL A 74 8.86 -10.11 3.39
N SER A 75 8.33 -11.11 2.69
CA SER A 75 8.16 -12.47 3.19
C SER A 75 8.94 -13.46 2.35
N PHE A 76 9.60 -14.40 2.99
CA PHE A 76 10.40 -15.44 2.34
C PHE A 76 9.77 -16.81 2.54
N LEU A 77 9.83 -17.64 1.50
CA LEU A 77 9.30 -19.00 1.50
C LEU A 77 10.38 -19.98 1.04
N ASP A 78 10.37 -21.15 1.66
CA ASP A 78 11.22 -22.28 1.25
C ASP A 78 10.73 -22.92 -0.06
N PRO A 79 11.47 -23.89 -0.64
CA PRO A 79 11.05 -24.58 -1.86
C PRO A 79 9.72 -25.35 -1.74
N SER A 80 9.33 -25.74 -0.53
CA SER A 80 8.04 -26.40 -0.24
C SER A 80 6.91 -25.38 -0.01
N LYS A 81 7.19 -24.09 -0.17
CA LYS A 81 6.29 -22.95 0.05
C LYS A 81 5.88 -22.76 1.51
N ASN A 82 6.70 -23.23 2.45
CA ASN A 82 6.55 -22.86 3.87
C ASN A 82 7.13 -21.48 4.11
N LEU A 83 6.48 -20.68 4.96
CA LEU A 83 6.97 -19.36 5.37
C LEU A 83 8.23 -19.52 6.24
N LEU A 84 9.30 -18.84 5.84
CA LEU A 84 10.56 -18.74 6.60
C LEU A 84 10.54 -17.54 7.56
N GLY A 85 10.00 -16.41 7.10
CA GLY A 85 9.90 -15.19 7.89
C GLY A 85 9.24 -14.05 7.12
N THR A 86 8.74 -13.06 7.87
CA THR A 86 8.14 -11.82 7.35
C THR A 86 8.75 -10.64 8.08
N TYR A 87 9.17 -9.62 7.33
CA TYR A 87 9.95 -8.50 7.83
C TYR A 87 9.34 -7.18 7.39
N ASN A 88 9.05 -6.30 8.35
CA ASN A 88 8.66 -4.92 8.09
C ASN A 88 9.94 -4.08 7.97
N THR A 89 10.53 -4.07 6.78
CA THR A 89 11.81 -3.37 6.53
C THR A 89 11.65 -1.86 6.69
N VAL A 90 10.51 -1.32 6.22
CA VAL A 90 10.12 0.08 6.43
C VAL A 90 8.70 0.12 6.96
N SER A 91 8.48 0.85 8.05
CA SER A 91 7.17 1.04 8.67
C SER A 91 6.96 2.50 9.04
N GLY A 92 5.90 3.11 8.51
CA GLY A 92 5.60 4.53 8.76
C GLY A 92 6.72 5.46 8.30
N GLY A 93 7.38 5.11 7.18
CA GLY A 93 8.50 5.87 6.64
C GLY A 93 9.79 5.77 7.45
N VAL A 94 9.98 4.68 8.22
CA VAL A 94 11.22 4.45 8.99
C VAL A 94 11.77 3.07 8.69
N SER A 95 13.05 3.02 8.27
CA SER A 95 13.86 1.82 8.10
C SER A 95 14.54 1.42 9.41
N GLU A 96 14.47 0.15 9.79
CA GLU A 96 15.15 -0.38 10.99
C GLU A 96 16.54 -0.96 10.69
N SER A 97 16.89 -1.18 9.42
CA SER A 97 18.14 -1.84 9.02
C SER A 97 19.25 -0.86 8.65
N ASN A 98 20.43 -1.02 9.25
CA ASN A 98 21.62 -0.21 8.93
C ASN A 98 22.19 -0.49 7.53
N PHE A 99 21.85 -1.64 6.95
CA PHE A 99 22.32 -2.06 5.63
C PHE A 99 21.29 -1.82 4.54
N PHE A 100 20.13 -1.26 4.89
CA PHE A 100 19.02 -1.04 3.98
C PHE A 100 19.48 -0.35 2.70
N ALA A 101 19.11 -0.92 1.56
CA ALA A 101 19.27 -0.32 0.26
C ALA A 101 18.07 -0.67 -0.62
N PHE A 102 17.43 0.34 -1.17
CA PHE A 102 16.26 0.20 -2.01
C PHE A 102 16.26 1.22 -3.13
N ASN A 103 16.07 0.78 -4.38
CA ASN A 103 15.99 1.67 -5.53
C ASN A 103 14.83 1.26 -6.44
N PHE A 104 13.98 2.23 -6.77
CA PHE A 104 12.77 2.02 -7.57
C PHE A 104 12.56 3.15 -8.56
N ASN A 105 12.22 2.79 -9.81
CA ASN A 105 11.85 3.74 -10.85
C ASN A 105 10.33 3.80 -10.96
N THR A 106 9.74 4.94 -10.61
CA THR A 106 8.28 5.13 -10.60
C THR A 106 7.67 5.18 -12.00
N SER A 107 8.45 5.56 -13.01
CA SER A 107 8.00 5.64 -14.41
C SER A 107 7.93 4.27 -15.08
N THR A 108 8.94 3.42 -14.84
CA THR A 108 8.98 2.05 -15.41
C THR A 108 8.39 1.01 -14.48
N GLN A 109 8.14 1.36 -13.22
CA GLN A 109 7.71 0.46 -12.14
C GLN A 109 8.65 -0.74 -11.96
N THR A 110 9.95 -0.47 -11.95
CA THR A 110 10.98 -1.50 -11.81
C THR A 110 11.89 -1.21 -10.62
N LEU A 111 12.20 -2.25 -9.85
CA LEU A 111 13.34 -2.25 -8.94
C LEU A 111 14.64 -2.37 -9.76
N PHE A 112 15.72 -1.76 -9.27
CA PHE A 112 17.03 -1.80 -9.93
C PHE A 112 18.15 -1.58 -8.91
N GLY A 113 19.42 -1.75 -9.31
CA GLY A 113 20.56 -1.32 -8.49
C GLY A 113 20.70 -2.09 -7.17
N PRO A 114 21.47 -1.55 -6.20
CA PRO A 114 21.66 -2.18 -4.89
C PRO A 114 20.32 -2.46 -4.20
N PHE A 115 20.19 -3.66 -3.66
CA PHE A 115 19.00 -4.12 -2.98
C PHE A 115 19.38 -4.97 -1.78
N ASP A 116 19.20 -4.40 -0.60
CA ASP A 116 19.49 -5.00 0.70
C ASP A 116 18.31 -4.67 1.61
N VAL A 117 17.41 -5.64 1.79
CA VAL A 117 16.11 -5.44 2.44
C VAL A 117 15.76 -6.67 3.28
N ALA A 118 14.83 -6.47 4.23
CA ALA A 118 14.55 -7.39 5.33
C ALA A 118 15.74 -7.58 6.28
N GLY A 119 15.55 -8.38 7.33
CA GLY A 119 16.55 -8.60 8.38
C GLY A 119 17.23 -7.32 8.86
N GLY A 120 18.52 -7.42 9.18
CA GLY A 120 19.37 -6.27 9.48
C GLY A 120 19.16 -5.67 10.87
N THR A 121 18.45 -6.37 11.76
CA THR A 121 18.29 -5.97 13.17
C THR A 121 19.38 -6.56 14.07
N GLY A 122 20.21 -7.46 13.53
CA GLY A 122 21.31 -8.12 14.24
C GLY A 122 20.87 -9.36 15.01
N VAL A 123 19.72 -9.95 14.63
CA VAL A 123 19.19 -11.16 15.24
C VAL A 123 19.63 -12.38 14.43
N ILE A 124 20.07 -13.44 15.12
CA ILE A 124 20.44 -14.71 14.47
C ILE A 124 19.21 -15.31 13.80
N GLY A 125 19.39 -15.85 12.59
CA GLY A 125 18.37 -16.55 11.84
C GLY A 125 17.50 -15.64 10.98
N GLU A 126 17.77 -14.32 10.96
CA GLU A 126 17.10 -13.40 10.05
C GLU A 126 17.41 -13.74 8.60
N TYR A 127 16.37 -13.72 7.76
CA TYR A 127 16.48 -13.85 6.32
C TYR A 127 16.43 -12.45 5.68
N PHE A 128 17.29 -12.22 4.71
CA PHE A 128 17.38 -10.95 4.02
C PHE A 128 17.84 -11.13 2.58
N PHE A 129 17.53 -10.13 1.76
CA PHE A 129 18.13 -10.01 0.45
C PHE A 129 19.43 -9.23 0.53
N GLN A 130 20.39 -9.59 -0.31
CA GLN A 130 21.58 -8.78 -0.55
C GLN A 130 22.03 -8.94 -1.99
N GLY A 131 22.39 -7.82 -2.63
CA GLY A 131 22.97 -7.83 -3.97
C GLY A 131 22.50 -6.66 -4.83
N THR A 132 22.33 -6.93 -6.12
CA THR A 132 21.92 -5.94 -7.14
C THR A 132 20.83 -6.50 -8.03
N VAL A 133 19.70 -5.78 -8.11
CA VAL A 133 18.60 -6.10 -9.01
C VAL A 133 19.04 -5.84 -10.45
N GLY A 134 18.85 -6.84 -11.31
CA GLY A 134 19.32 -6.86 -12.70
C GLY A 134 20.73 -7.44 -12.91
N ASP A 135 21.40 -7.93 -11.85
CA ASP A 135 22.71 -8.58 -11.96
C ASP A 135 22.79 -9.88 -11.14
N SER A 136 22.82 -9.77 -9.80
CA SER A 136 22.92 -10.91 -8.89
C SER A 136 22.28 -10.57 -7.56
N LEU A 137 21.27 -11.34 -7.15
CA LEU A 137 20.57 -11.16 -5.89
C LEU A 137 20.53 -12.47 -5.11
N PHE A 138 20.87 -12.38 -3.83
CA PHE A 138 21.03 -13.52 -2.94
C PHE A 138 20.00 -13.45 -1.81
N LEU A 139 19.31 -14.56 -1.57
CA LEU A 139 18.62 -14.80 -0.31
C LEU A 139 19.63 -15.35 0.69
N ARG A 140 19.86 -14.62 1.77
CA ARG A 140 20.82 -14.97 2.82
C ARG A 140 20.12 -15.16 4.15
N GLN A 141 20.80 -15.87 5.05
CA GLN A 141 20.39 -16.03 6.43
C GLN A 141 21.57 -15.78 7.37
N ASP A 142 21.37 -14.97 8.40
CA ASP A 142 22.36 -14.78 9.46
C ASP A 142 22.47 -16.05 10.32
N VAL A 143 23.70 -16.55 10.46
CA VAL A 143 23.98 -17.80 11.20
C VAL A 143 24.62 -17.54 12.57
N ASP A 144 25.07 -16.32 12.84
CA ASP A 144 25.59 -15.91 14.14
C ASP A 144 25.36 -14.40 14.43
N GLN A 145 25.68 -13.98 15.65
CA GLN A 145 25.64 -12.58 16.09
C GLN A 145 26.87 -11.78 15.66
N GLN A 146 27.85 -12.40 15.02
CA GLN A 146 29.09 -11.77 14.57
C GLN A 146 29.00 -11.27 13.12
N GLY A 147 27.83 -11.40 12.48
CA GLY A 147 27.58 -10.94 11.11
C GLY A 147 27.96 -11.96 10.03
N THR A 148 28.10 -13.23 10.40
CA THR A 148 28.25 -14.31 9.42
C THR A 148 26.88 -14.69 8.88
N SER A 149 26.76 -14.74 7.54
CA SER A 149 25.54 -15.18 6.87
C SER A 149 25.84 -16.23 5.81
N THR A 150 24.93 -17.19 5.65
CA THR A 150 24.98 -18.18 4.57
C THR A 150 24.09 -17.75 3.41
N THR A 151 24.42 -18.19 2.18
CA THR A 151 23.53 -18.04 1.03
C THR A 151 22.62 -19.26 0.96
N LEU A 152 21.31 -19.04 0.94
CA LEU A 152 20.32 -20.12 0.76
C LEU A 152 20.01 -20.34 -0.71
N ASP A 153 19.84 -19.24 -1.44
CA ASP A 153 19.48 -19.26 -2.85
C ASP A 153 19.89 -17.93 -3.51
N LYS A 154 19.86 -17.89 -4.83
CA LYS A 154 20.18 -16.72 -5.64
C LYS A 154 19.43 -16.74 -6.96
N ASN A 155 19.45 -15.61 -7.66
CA ASN A 155 19.17 -15.56 -9.09
C ASN A 155 19.94 -14.41 -9.75
N SER A 156 19.64 -14.14 -11.02
CA SER A 156 20.20 -13.04 -11.82
C SER A 156 19.75 -11.62 -11.41
N GLY A 157 19.25 -11.44 -10.18
CA GLY A 157 18.64 -10.19 -9.75
C GLY A 157 17.29 -9.91 -10.41
N SER A 158 16.65 -10.91 -11.01
CA SER A 158 15.33 -10.76 -11.61
C SER A 158 14.25 -10.65 -10.53
N ILE A 159 13.54 -9.53 -10.52
CA ILE A 159 12.36 -9.28 -9.69
C ILE A 159 11.23 -8.78 -10.58
N GLN A 160 10.02 -9.31 -10.36
CA GLN A 160 8.81 -8.86 -11.05
C GLN A 160 8.00 -7.95 -10.13
N VAL A 161 7.71 -6.73 -10.57
CA VAL A 161 6.89 -5.76 -9.84
C VAL A 161 5.50 -5.67 -10.48
N SER A 162 4.46 -5.53 -9.66
CA SER A 162 3.07 -5.39 -10.10
C SER A 162 2.31 -4.44 -9.20
N LYS A 163 1.46 -3.59 -9.76
CA LYS A 163 0.51 -2.78 -8.98
C LYS A 163 -0.49 -3.67 -8.26
N VAL A 164 -0.85 -3.31 -7.03
CA VAL A 164 -2.01 -3.88 -6.36
C VAL A 164 -3.27 -3.24 -6.98
N PRO A 165 -4.23 -4.02 -7.51
CA PRO A 165 -5.46 -3.45 -8.04
C PRO A 165 -6.23 -2.72 -6.94
N GLU A 166 -6.54 -1.43 -7.15
CA GLU A 166 -7.44 -0.72 -6.26
C GLU A 166 -8.79 -1.44 -6.22
N PRO A 167 -9.45 -1.55 -5.06
CA PRO A 167 -10.83 -2.03 -5.02
C PRO A 167 -11.65 -1.09 -5.89
N ALA A 168 -12.21 -1.63 -6.99
CA ALA A 168 -13.06 -0.87 -7.89
C ALA A 168 -14.14 -0.19 -7.05
N SER A 169 -14.07 1.13 -6.95
CA SER A 169 -15.07 1.92 -6.24
C SER A 169 -16.38 1.80 -7.01
N ILE A 170 -17.22 0.82 -6.63
CA ILE A 170 -18.60 0.71 -7.09
C ILE A 170 -19.41 1.80 -6.37
N LEU A 171 -19.13 3.06 -6.71
CA LEU A 171 -19.85 4.23 -6.20
C LEU A 171 -20.23 5.09 -7.39
N GLY A 172 -21.30 4.72 -8.08
CA GLY A 172 -21.94 5.63 -9.03
C GLY A 172 -22.72 5.00 -10.17
N LEU A 173 -23.78 4.22 -9.89
CA LEU A 173 -24.93 4.16 -10.80
C LEU A 173 -26.23 3.66 -10.12
N LEU A 174 -26.58 4.18 -8.94
CA LEU A 174 -28.00 4.26 -8.56
C LEU A 174 -28.56 5.52 -9.24
N ALA A 175 -28.73 5.43 -10.56
CA ALA A 175 -29.41 6.45 -11.33
C ALA A 175 -30.87 6.54 -10.86
N PHE A 176 -31.19 7.66 -10.23
CA PHE A 176 -32.49 8.32 -10.16
C PHE A 176 -33.68 7.54 -10.75
N ALA A 177 -34.38 6.77 -9.91
CA ALA A 177 -35.79 6.48 -10.14
C ALA A 177 -36.62 7.66 -9.61
N GLY A 178 -36.61 8.77 -10.36
CA GLY A 178 -37.51 9.91 -10.14
C GLY A 178 -38.47 10.04 -11.31
N LEU A 179 -39.74 10.38 -11.00
CA LEU A 179 -40.91 10.65 -11.87
C LEU A 179 -41.75 9.39 -12.16
N GLY A 180 -42.81 9.08 -11.40
CA GLY A 180 -44.14 9.74 -11.47
C GLY A 180 -44.94 9.10 -12.62
N VAL A 181 -46.16 8.56 -12.48
CA VAL A 181 -47.40 9.30 -12.23
C VAL A 181 -48.57 8.31 -12.05
N ALA A 182 -49.37 8.57 -11.01
CA ALA A 182 -50.82 8.41 -10.83
C ALA A 182 -51.60 7.23 -11.46
N SER A 183 -52.20 6.46 -10.54
CA SER A 183 -53.61 6.02 -10.50
C SER A 183 -54.48 6.21 -11.75
N THR A 184 -54.82 5.07 -12.34
CA THR A 184 -56.14 4.68 -12.89
C THR A 184 -57.23 5.76 -12.97
N PHE A 185 -57.60 6.17 -14.19
CA PHE A 185 -58.99 6.43 -14.56
C PHE A 185 -59.25 6.05 -16.03
N LYS A 186 -60.13 5.07 -16.23
CA LYS A 186 -60.73 4.70 -17.51
C LYS A 186 -61.78 5.75 -17.90
N LYS A 187 -61.83 6.15 -19.17
CA LYS A 187 -63.07 6.12 -19.98
C LYS A 187 -62.81 6.37 -21.48
N LYS A 188 -63.15 5.32 -22.25
CA LYS A 188 -63.71 5.18 -23.60
C LYS A 188 -63.48 6.26 -24.69
N GLN A 189 -63.03 5.71 -25.83
CA GLN A 189 -63.04 6.22 -27.21
C GLN A 189 -64.41 6.73 -27.69
N ALA A 190 -64.39 7.70 -28.61
CA ALA A 190 -64.83 7.51 -30.01
C ALA A 190 -64.47 8.72 -30.91
N SER A 191 -64.01 8.39 -32.12
CA SER A 191 -63.92 9.20 -33.37
C SER A 191 -65.31 9.74 -33.76
N TYR A 192 -65.54 10.81 -34.54
CA TYR A 192 -64.88 11.45 -35.69
C TYR A 192 -65.12 12.96 -35.62
#